data_AF-A0A970GZN5-F1
#
_entry.id   AF-A0A970GZN5-F1
#
_cell.length_a   1.000
_cell.length_b   1.000
_cell.length_c   1.000
_cell.angle_alpha   90.00
_cell.angle_beta   90.00
_cell.angle_gamma   90.00
#
_symmetry.space_group_name_H-M   'P 1'
#
loop_
_entity.id
_entity.type
_entity.pdbx_description
1 polymer ?
#
loop_
_entity_poly.entity_id
_entity_poly.type
_entity_poly.pdbx_seq_one_letter_code
_entity_poly.pdbx_strand_id
1 'polypeptide(L)'
;MKEFTHIAGTFLIKADGSFLNGAGLEPGEDKTVTVPKTLIDGGKRVPYVSAQAWKRWLRNTAIEENGWPPSELRAIGLSVRGTSNKISGELNPV
;
A
#
# COMPACT_ATOMS: atom_id res chain seq x y z
N MET A 1 2.65 -31.59 14.63
CA MET A 1 2.01 -30.92 13.46
C MET A 1 2.91 -29.76 13.05
N LYS A 2 3.13 -29.53 11.75
CA LYS A 2 3.80 -28.30 11.29
C LYS A 2 2.81 -27.15 11.40
N GLU A 3 3.17 -26.09 12.11
CA GLU A 3 2.40 -24.85 12.12
C GLU A 3 2.43 -24.19 10.74
N PHE A 4 1.27 -23.72 10.29
CA PHE A 4 1.20 -22.84 9.13
C PHE A 4 1.75 -21.47 9.53
N THR A 5 2.79 -21.04 8.84
CA THR A 5 3.41 -19.73 9.11
C THR A 5 2.97 -18.66 8.11
N HIS A 6 2.46 -19.06 6.94
CA HIS A 6 2.10 -18.14 5.86
C HIS A 6 0.95 -18.69 5.01
N ILE A 7 0.11 -17.79 4.52
CA ILE A 7 -0.91 -18.06 3.49
C ILE A 7 -0.48 -17.32 2.21
N ALA A 8 -0.46 -18.04 1.09
CA ALA A 8 -0.20 -17.48 -0.23
C ALA A 8 -1.44 -17.65 -1.11
N GLY A 9 -1.73 -16.65 -1.94
CA GLY A 9 -2.88 -16.67 -2.84
C GLY A 9 -2.80 -15.59 -3.91
N THR A 10 -3.75 -15.63 -4.85
CA THR A 10 -3.86 -14.68 -5.96
C THR A 10 -5.28 -14.14 -6.03
N PHE A 11 -5.41 -12.83 -6.23
CA PHE A 11 -6.68 -12.18 -6.47
C PHE A 11 -6.80 -11.85 -7.95
N LEU A 12 -7.93 -12.24 -8.56
CA LEU A 12 -8.35 -11.73 -9.86
C LEU A 12 -9.54 -10.81 -9.63
N ILE A 13 -9.37 -9.52 -9.90
CA ILE A 13 -10.37 -8.49 -9.63
C ILE A 13 -10.74 -7.81 -10.93
N LYS A 14 -12.04 -7.72 -11.19
CA LYS A 14 -12.58 -6.92 -12.28
C LYS A 14 -12.83 -5.50 -11.77
N ALA A 15 -12.13 -4.52 -12.32
CA ALA A 15 -12.16 -3.11 -11.89
C ALA A 15 -12.33 -2.18 -13.11
N ASP A 16 -13.47 -2.29 -13.78
CA ASP A 16 -13.79 -1.50 -14.98
C ASP A 16 -13.85 -0.01 -14.64
N GLY A 17 -13.27 0.85 -15.50
CA GLY A 17 -13.33 2.32 -15.37
C GLY A 17 -12.72 2.89 -14.08
N SER A 18 -11.96 2.08 -13.32
CA SER A 18 -11.52 2.44 -11.97
C SER A 18 -10.15 3.11 -11.95
N PHE A 19 -10.04 4.22 -11.22
CA PHE A 19 -8.75 4.87 -10.95
C PHE A 19 -8.12 4.32 -9.66
N LEU A 20 -7.37 3.22 -9.79
CA LEU A 20 -6.91 2.44 -8.62
C LEU A 20 -5.66 2.99 -7.95
N ASN A 21 -4.81 3.72 -8.68
CA ASN A 21 -3.51 4.15 -8.17
C ASN A 21 -2.99 5.35 -8.96
N GLY A 22 -2.90 6.52 -8.32
CA GLY A 22 -2.31 7.70 -8.96
C GLY A 22 -0.79 7.64 -8.99
N ALA A 23 -0.21 8.06 -10.12
CA ALA A 23 1.14 8.59 -10.10
C ALA A 23 1.04 9.94 -9.36
N GLY A 24 1.69 10.06 -8.20
CA GLY A 24 1.70 11.32 -7.46
C GLY A 24 2.15 12.47 -8.36
N LEU A 25 1.73 13.68 -8.04
CA LEU A 25 2.09 14.87 -8.82
C LEU A 25 3.47 15.36 -8.38
N GLU A 26 4.43 15.37 -9.31
CA GLU A 26 5.74 15.97 -9.08
C GLU A 26 5.63 17.52 -9.09
N PRO A 27 6.58 18.25 -8.47
CA PRO A 27 6.60 19.70 -8.51
C PRO A 27 6.65 20.22 -9.96
N GLY A 28 5.57 20.90 -10.38
CA GLY A 28 5.44 21.44 -11.74
C GLY A 28 4.44 20.70 -12.64
N GLU A 29 3.86 19.59 -12.18
CA GLU A 29 2.80 18.90 -12.92
C GLU A 29 1.41 19.54 -12.72
N ASP A 30 0.57 19.44 -13.75
CA ASP A 30 -0.79 19.96 -13.77
C ASP A 30 -1.66 19.25 -12.73
N LYS A 31 -2.01 19.97 -11.66
CA LYS A 31 -2.83 19.46 -10.55
C LYS A 31 -4.28 19.19 -10.92
N THR A 32 -4.70 19.55 -12.13
CA THR A 32 -6.05 19.27 -12.64
C THR A 32 -6.14 17.92 -13.36
N VAL A 33 -5.00 17.30 -13.66
CA VAL A 33 -4.95 16.01 -14.36
C VAL A 33 -4.55 14.92 -13.37
N THR A 34 -5.34 13.84 -13.33
CA THR A 34 -5.03 12.67 -12.51
C THR A 34 -4.46 11.57 -13.40
N VAL A 35 -3.16 11.29 -13.28
CA VAL A 35 -2.49 10.29 -14.12
C VAL A 35 -2.41 8.95 -13.38
N PRO A 36 -2.88 7.83 -13.97
CA PRO A 36 -2.74 6.53 -13.33
C PRO A 36 -1.28 6.12 -13.31
N LYS A 37 -0.85 5.47 -12.23
CA LYS A 37 0.47 4.87 -12.17
C LYS A 37 0.55 3.72 -13.17
N THR A 38 1.67 3.65 -13.88
CA THR A 38 1.90 2.64 -14.92
C THR A 38 3.22 1.91 -14.72
N LEU A 39 3.33 0.70 -15.25
CA LEU A 39 4.59 -0.04 -15.39
C LEU A 39 4.84 -0.37 -16.86
N ILE A 40 6.08 -0.67 -17.23
CA ILE A 40 6.42 -1.16 -18.57
C ILE A 40 6.44 -2.68 -18.53
N ASP A 41 5.54 -3.31 -19.27
CA ASP A 41 5.46 -4.76 -19.44
C ASP A 41 5.48 -5.09 -20.93
N GLY A 42 6.42 -5.95 -21.35
CA GLY A 42 6.62 -6.28 -22.77
C GLY A 42 6.80 -5.07 -23.69
N GLY A 43 7.40 -3.98 -23.19
CA GLY A 43 7.57 -2.73 -23.94
C GLY A 43 6.33 -1.84 -24.02
N LYS A 44 5.20 -2.24 -23.40
CA LYS A 44 3.97 -1.46 -23.36
C LYS A 44 3.76 -0.86 -21.98
N ARG A 45 3.22 0.36 -21.95
CA ARG A 45 2.81 1.01 -20.70
C ARG A 45 1.44 0.50 -20.29
N VAL A 46 1.35 -0.14 -19.12
CA VAL A 46 0.10 -0.70 -18.59
C VAL A 46 -0.23 -0.10 -17.22
N PRO A 47 -1.52 0.06 -16.87
CA PRO A 47 -1.92 0.49 -15.53
C PRO A 47 -1.33 -0.43 -14.45
N TYR A 48 -0.91 0.15 -13.33
CA TYR A 48 -0.22 -0.56 -12.26
C TYR A 48 -0.67 -0.12 -10.88
N VAL A 49 -1.08 -1.09 -10.06
CA VAL A 49 -1.26 -0.92 -8.62
C VAL A 49 0.00 -1.38 -7.92
N SER A 50 0.68 -0.47 -7.23
CA SER A 50 1.89 -0.82 -6.49
C SER A 50 1.62 -1.79 -5.35
N ALA A 51 2.57 -2.67 -5.03
CA ALA A 51 2.45 -3.59 -3.89
C ALA A 51 2.20 -2.85 -2.56
N GLN A 52 2.70 -1.63 -2.40
CA GLN A 52 2.43 -0.79 -1.23
C GLN A 52 0.96 -0.35 -1.17
N ALA A 53 0.42 0.16 -2.28
CA ALA A 53 -0.97 0.57 -2.39
C ALA A 53 -1.91 -0.62 -2.14
N TRP A 54 -1.62 -1.77 -2.76
CA TRP A 54 -2.38 -3.01 -2.55
C TRP A 54 -2.39 -3.46 -1.08
N LYS A 55 -1.21 -3.57 -0.45
CA LYS A 55 -1.11 -3.97 0.97
C LYS A 55 -1.85 -3.01 1.90
N ARG A 56 -1.80 -1.71 1.61
CA ARG A 56 -2.52 -0.70 2.41
C ARG A 56 -4.03 -0.87 2.25
N TRP A 57 -4.52 -1.01 1.03
CA TRP A 57 -5.94 -1.23 0.75
C TRP A 57 -6.44 -2.50 1.44
N LEU A 58 -5.78 -3.64 1.20
CA LEU A 58 -6.17 -4.92 1.78
C LEU A 58 -6.21 -4.89 3.32
N ARG A 59 -5.20 -4.26 3.95
CA ARG A 59 -5.17 -4.09 5.41
C ARG A 59 -6.35 -3.28 5.91
N ASN A 60 -6.62 -2.13 5.29
CA ASN A 60 -7.68 -1.24 5.73
C ASN A 60 -9.06 -1.88 5.56
N THR A 61 -9.30 -2.53 4.42
CA THR A 61 -10.54 -3.27 4.16
C THR A 61 -10.72 -4.40 5.18
N ALA A 62 -9.68 -5.19 5.47
CA ALA A 62 -9.78 -6.25 6.46
C ALA A 62 -10.08 -5.72 7.88
N ILE A 63 -9.49 -4.57 8.25
CA ILE A 63 -9.78 -3.89 9.52
C ILE A 63 -11.23 -3.43 9.59
N GLU A 64 -11.72 -2.78 8.54
CA GLU A 64 -13.08 -2.23 8.46
C GLU A 64 -14.14 -3.34 8.51
N GLU A 65 -13.98 -4.38 7.68
CA GLU A 65 -14.95 -5.47 7.55
C GLU A 65 -15.01 -6.37 8.79
N ASN A 66 -13.91 -6.50 9.55
CA ASN A 66 -13.85 -7.39 10.72
C ASN A 66 -13.83 -6.64 12.06
N GLY A 67 -13.81 -5.30 12.06
CA GLY A 67 -13.67 -4.49 13.27
C GLY A 67 -12.34 -4.70 14.01
N TRP A 68 -11.28 -5.11 13.30
CA TRP A 68 -9.99 -5.38 13.94
C TRP A 68 -9.27 -4.10 14.37
N PRO A 69 -8.56 -4.09 15.50
CA PRO A 69 -7.77 -2.92 15.89
C PRO A 69 -6.61 -2.70 14.90
N PRO A 70 -6.41 -1.47 14.41
CA PRO A 70 -5.27 -1.15 13.55
C PRO A 70 -3.95 -1.29 14.33
N SER A 71 -2.88 -1.66 13.62
CA SER A 71 -1.54 -1.72 14.21
C SER A 71 -1.08 -0.34 14.69
N GLU A 72 -0.56 -0.26 15.92
CA GLU A 72 0.00 0.98 16.46
C GLU A 72 1.31 1.36 15.75
N LEU A 73 1.38 2.60 15.25
CA LEU A 73 2.62 3.16 14.72
C LEU A 73 3.54 3.56 15.87
N ARG A 74 4.69 2.90 15.99
CA ARG A 74 5.74 3.24 16.96
C ARG A 74 6.94 3.84 16.26
N ALA A 75 7.55 4.83 16.90
CA ALA A 75 8.82 5.37 16.44
C ALA A 75 9.93 4.33 16.72
N ILE A 76 10.59 3.85 15.67
CA ILE A 76 11.72 2.90 15.78
C ILE A 76 13.08 3.60 15.73
N GLY A 77 13.09 4.92 15.54
CA GLY A 77 14.31 5.70 15.52
C GLY A 77 14.03 7.19 15.70
N LEU A 78 14.78 7.81 16.59
CA LEU A 78 14.79 9.26 16.79
C LEU A 78 15.95 9.88 15.99
N SER A 79 15.72 11.07 15.46
CA SER A 79 16.74 11.91 14.85
C SER A 79 17.69 12.45 15.92
N VAL A 80 18.84 12.96 15.50
CA VAL A 80 19.79 13.68 16.39
C VAL A 80 19.13 14.90 17.06
N ARG A 81 17.99 15.39 16.53
CA ARG A 81 17.20 16.50 17.09
C ARG A 81 15.96 16.03 17.88
N GLY A 82 15.84 14.74 18.19
CA GLY A 82 14.73 14.19 18.98
C GLY A 82 13.39 14.03 18.24
N THR A 83 13.33 14.32 16.94
CA THR A 83 12.15 14.06 16.10
C THR A 83 12.14 12.63 15.59
N SER A 84 10.97 12.01 15.41
CA SER A 84 10.89 10.62 14.89
C SER A 84 11.41 10.57 13.45
N ASN A 85 12.54 9.90 13.22
CA ASN A 85 13.13 9.72 11.89
C ASN A 85 12.62 8.46 11.18
N LYS A 86 12.11 7.49 11.93
CA LYS A 86 11.53 6.25 11.40
C LYS A 86 10.33 5.84 12.25
N ILE A 87 9.19 5.65 11.60
CA ILE A 87 7.98 5.09 12.18
C ILE A 87 7.71 3.73 11.51
N SER A 88 7.35 2.72 12.29
CA SER A 88 6.80 1.46 11.79
C SER A 88 5.62 1.07 12.64
N GLY A 89 4.66 0.39 12.02
CA GLY A 89 3.71 -0.39 12.79
C GLY A 89 4.48 -1.42 13.60
N GLU A 90 4.14 -1.58 14.88
CA GLU A 90 4.35 -2.86 15.54
C GLU A 90 3.49 -3.83 14.72
N LEU A 91 4.13 -4.61 13.86
CA LEU A 91 3.46 -5.64 13.07
C LEU A 91 2.89 -6.59 14.11
N ASN A 92 1.61 -6.47 14.43
CA ASN A 92 0.87 -7.51 15.14
C ASN A 92 0.75 -8.66 14.14
N PRO A 93 1.66 -9.65 14.20
CA PRO A 93 1.64 -10.75 13.27
C PRO A 93 0.60 -11.68 13.86
N VAL A 94 -0.66 -11.55 13.45
CA VAL A 94 -1.55 -12.70 13.60
C VAL A 94 -0.85 -13.90 12.99
#